data_AF-A0A1W1Y6E1-F1
#
_entry.id   AF-A0A1W1Y6E1-F1
#
_cell.length_a   1.000
_cell.length_b   1.000
_cell.length_c   1.000
_cell.angle_alpha   90.00
_cell.angle_beta   90.00
_cell.angle_gamma   90.00
#
_symmetry.space_group_name_H-M   'P 1'
#
loop_
_entity.id
_entity.type
_entity.pdbx_description
1 polymer ?
#
loop_
_entity_poly.entity_id
_entity_poly.type
_entity_poly.pdbx_seq_one_letter_code
_entity_poly.pdbx_strand_id
1 'polypeptide(L)' 'MGKGDKKSKRGKIANNSYGARRPKKIKKRPTIEDKINVRKKK' A
#
# COMPACT_ATOMS: atom_id res chain seq x y z
N MET A 1 11.17 -15.11 9.22
CA MET A 1 10.00 -15.76 8.60
C MET A 1 10.26 -15.96 7.11
N GLY A 2 10.35 -17.20 6.66
CA GLY A 2 10.64 -17.55 5.26
C GLY A 2 9.45 -17.35 4.32
N LYS A 3 9.58 -17.81 3.07
CA LYS A 3 8.52 -17.74 2.05
C LYS A 3 7.32 -18.66 2.37
N GLY A 4 7.52 -19.72 3.16
CA GLY A 4 6.45 -20.66 3.53
C GLY A 4 5.46 -20.15 4.58
N ASP A 5 5.82 -19.12 5.37
CA ASP A 5 4.93 -18.56 6.38
C ASP A 5 3.92 -17.59 5.73
N LYS A 6 2.71 -18.11 5.49
CA LYS A 6 1.58 -17.39 4.87
C LYS A 6 1.12 -16.15 5.66
N LYS A 7 1.42 -16.06 6.95
CA LYS A 7 1.05 -14.90 7.79
C LYS A 7 2.10 -13.80 7.72
N SER A 8 3.34 -14.09 7.36
CA SER A 8 4.43 -13.11 7.21
C SER A 8 4.29 -12.24 5.96
N LYS A 9 4.98 -11.09 5.93
CA LYS A 9 5.05 -10.26 4.71
C LYS A 9 5.65 -11.03 3.53
N ARG A 10 6.73 -11.80 3.76
CA ARG A 10 7.43 -12.57 2.71
C ARG A 10 6.57 -13.71 2.15
N GLY A 11 5.86 -14.46 3.00
CA GLY A 11 4.95 -15.50 2.50
C GLY A 11 3.69 -14.96 1.86
N LYS A 12 3.17 -13.80 2.29
CA LYS A 12 2.10 -13.09 1.55
C LYS A 12 2.56 -12.58 0.18
N ILE A 13 3.83 -12.20 0.03
CA ILE A 13 4.42 -11.87 -1.28
C ILE A 13 4.47 -13.14 -2.14
N ALA A 14 5.00 -14.25 -1.62
CA ALA A 14 5.11 -15.51 -2.38
C ALA A 14 3.74 -16.08 -2.81
N ASN A 15 2.72 -15.95 -1.96
CA ASN A 15 1.36 -16.44 -2.24
C ASN A 15 0.44 -15.39 -2.89
N ASN A 16 0.97 -14.23 -3.29
CA ASN A 16 0.20 -13.13 -3.90
C ASN A 16 -1.02 -12.62 -3.08
N SER A 17 -1.08 -12.89 -1.78
CA SER A 17 -2.18 -12.49 -0.91
C SER A 17 -1.91 -11.16 -0.20
N TYR A 18 -2.95 -10.52 0.31
CA TYR A 18 -2.85 -9.23 1.01
C TYR A 18 -3.33 -9.34 2.46
N GLY A 19 -3.10 -8.29 3.24
CA GLY A 19 -3.63 -8.14 4.61
C GLY A 19 -2.72 -7.24 5.43
N ALA A 20 -2.88 -7.23 6.76
CA ALA A 20 -2.17 -6.29 7.65
C ALA A 20 -0.65 -6.18 7.36
N ARG A 21 0.05 -7.31 7.18
CA ARG A 21 1.50 -7.33 6.89
C ARG A 21 1.88 -7.09 5.42
N ARG A 22 0.95 -7.18 4.47
CA ARG A 22 1.12 -6.84 3.04
C ARG A 22 -0.11 -6.04 2.58
N PRO A 23 -0.21 -4.76 2.96
CA PRO A 23 -1.35 -3.94 2.60
C PRO A 23 -1.36 -3.71 1.09
N LYS A 24 -2.56 -3.74 0.47
CA LYS A 24 -2.74 -3.13 -0.85
C LYS A 24 -2.53 -1.63 -0.67
N LYS A 25 -1.62 -1.02 -1.41
CA LYS A 25 -1.61 0.44 -1.54
C LYS A 25 -2.91 0.82 -2.27
N ILE A 26 -3.97 1.14 -1.52
CA ILE A 26 -5.23 1.55 -2.09
C ILE A 26 -5.04 2.98 -2.62
N LYS A 27 -4.87 2.99 -3.94
CA LYS A 27 -4.97 4.06 -4.94
C LYS A 27 -3.88 5.13 -4.98
N LYS A 28 -3.17 5.06 -6.11
CA LYS A 28 -2.45 6.11 -6.86
C LYS A 28 -3.35 7.29 -7.28
N ARG A 29 -4.40 7.63 -6.52
CA ARG A 29 -5.24 8.80 -6.80
C ARG A 29 -5.03 9.78 -5.66
N PRO A 30 -4.53 11.01 -5.93
CA PRO A 30 -4.48 12.03 -4.89
C PRO A 30 -5.90 12.23 -4.33
N THR A 31 -6.00 12.42 -3.02
CA THR A 31 -7.26 12.79 -2.39
C THR A 31 -7.72 14.14 -2.98
N ILE A 32 -9.00 14.46 -2.83
CA ILE A 32 -9.53 15.74 -3.32
C ILE A 32 -8.77 16.90 -2.65
N GLU A 33 -8.40 16.74 -1.38
CA GLU A 33 -7.55 17.66 -0.60
C GLU A 33 -6.16 17.88 -1.22
N ASP A 34 -5.51 16.81 -1.69
CA ASP A 34 -4.22 16.89 -2.40
C ASP A 34 -4.35 17.60 -3.76
N LYS A 35 -5.49 17.48 -4.45
CA LYS A 35 -5.76 18.20 -5.71
C LYS A 35 -6.07 19.68 -5.51
N ILE A 36 -6.65 20.06 -4.38
CA ILE A 36 -7.01 21.46 -4.09
C ILE A 36 -5.76 22.25 -3.65
N ASN A 37 -4.75 21.60 -3.07
CA ASN A 37 -3.47 22.19 -2.68
C ASN A 37 -2.51 22.49 -3.86
N VAL A 38 -3.03 22.77 -5.06
CA VAL A 38 -2.23 23.29 -6.18
C VAL A 38 -1.94 24.77 -5.93
N ARG A 39 -0.90 25.04 -5.13
CA ARG A 39 -0.14 26.30 -5.09
C ARG A 39 -0.94 27.58 -4.78
N LYS A 40 -1.10 27.88 -3.49
CA LYS A 40 -0.71 29.21 -2.98
C LYS A 40 0.82 29.30 -3.03
N LYS A 41 1.39 29.86 -4.09
CA LYS A 41 2.72 30.49 -4.04
C LYS A 41 2.69 31.71 -4.95
N LYS A 42 2.96 32.85 -4.31
CA LYS A 42 3.22 34.22 -4.80
C LYS A 42 3.33 34.39 -6.31
#